data_AF-A0A511DBG0-F1
#
_entry.id   AF-A0A511DBG0-F1
#
_cell.length_a   1.000
_cell.length_b   1.000
_cell.length_c   1.000
_cell.angle_alpha   90.00
_cell.angle_beta   90.00
_cell.angle_gamma   90.00
#
_symmetry.space_group_name_H-M   'P 1'
#
loop_
_entity.id
_entity.type
_entity.pdbx_description
1 polymer ?
#
loop_
_entity_poly.entity_id
_entity_poly.type
_entity_poly.pdbx_seq_one_letter_code
_entity_poly.pdbx_strand_id
1 'polypeptide(L)' 'MNEPDPEVDDDGGSPACFAHLLCPECAAVPEDDATVCWRCGTDLPQRRER' A
#
# COMPACT_ATOMS: atom_id res chain seq x y z
N MET A 1 -43.52 9.64 -0.83
CA MET A 1 -42.53 9.73 0.26
C MET A 1 -41.21 9.40 -0.38
N ASN A 2 -40.30 10.36 -0.39
CA ASN A 2 -39.01 10.28 -1.06
C ASN A 2 -37.97 9.91 0.00
N GLU A 3 -37.42 8.70 -0.07
CA GLU A 3 -36.24 8.28 0.69
C GLU A 3 -34.99 8.94 0.07
N PRO A 4 -33.95 9.25 0.87
CA PRO A 4 -32.87 8.27 0.98
C PRO A 4 -32.15 8.21 2.36
N ASP A 5 -31.78 6.99 2.75
CA ASP A 5 -30.63 6.60 3.59
C ASP A 5 -29.78 5.70 2.67
N PRO A 6 -28.44 5.88 2.48
CA PRO A 6 -27.44 5.69 3.54
C PRO A 6 -26.13 6.51 3.39
N GLU A 7 -25.71 7.22 4.42
CA GLU A 7 -24.33 7.76 4.51
C GLU A 7 -23.40 6.67 5.07
N VAL A 8 -23.00 5.75 4.20
CA VAL A 8 -21.89 4.84 4.44
C VAL A 8 -20.62 5.67 4.37
N ASP A 9 -20.00 5.95 5.52
CA ASP A 9 -18.65 6.48 5.59
C ASP A 9 -17.70 5.51 4.88
N ASP A 10 -17.39 5.82 3.63
CA ASP A 10 -16.24 5.29 2.91
C ASP A 10 -14.98 5.81 3.59
N ASP A 11 -14.65 5.26 4.76
CA ASP A 11 -13.30 5.32 5.32
C ASP A 11 -12.44 4.35 4.49
N GLY A 12 -12.30 4.67 3.21
CA GLY A 12 -11.26 4.17 2.35
C GLY A 12 -9.95 4.67 2.91
N GLY A 13 -9.40 3.94 3.88
CA GLY A 13 -8.13 4.22 4.53
C GLY A 13 -7.11 4.71 3.50
N SER A 14 -6.56 5.89 3.75
CA SER A 14 -5.78 6.65 2.77
C SER A 14 -4.82 5.75 1.96
N PRO A 15 -4.81 5.84 0.61
CA PRO A 15 -4.00 4.97 -0.26
C PRO A 15 -2.48 5.05 0.02
N ALA A 16 -2.06 6.01 0.85
CA ALA A 16 -0.70 6.19 1.32
C ALA A 16 -0.25 5.16 2.39
N CYS A 17 -1.16 4.55 3.15
CA CYS A 17 -0.78 3.61 4.23
C CYS A 17 -0.03 2.37 3.72
N PHE A 18 -0.36 1.93 2.50
CA PHE A 18 0.28 0.76 1.87
C PHE A 18 1.38 1.15 0.88
N ALA A 19 1.57 2.42 0.56
CA ALA A 19 2.59 2.85 -0.41
C ALA A 19 4.01 2.49 0.04
N HIS A 20 4.26 2.49 1.35
CA HIS A 20 5.56 2.10 1.90
C HIS A 20 5.79 0.58 1.90
N LEU A 21 4.74 -0.21 1.66
CA LEU A 21 4.81 -1.68 1.47
C LEU A 21 5.03 -2.05 -0.01
N LEU A 22 5.09 -1.08 -0.92
CA LEU A 22 5.22 -1.34 -2.35
C LEU A 22 6.63 -1.02 -2.83
N CYS A 23 7.11 -1.81 -3.79
CA CYS A 23 8.31 -1.50 -4.54
C CYS A 23 8.09 -0.19 -5.34
N PRO A 24 9.00 0.80 -5.22
CA PRO A 24 8.84 2.09 -5.89
C PRO A 24 8.91 2.01 -7.42
N GLU A 25 9.56 0.98 -7.97
CA GLU A 25 9.75 0.84 -9.42
C GLU A 25 8.59 0.13 -10.12
N CYS A 26 8.04 -0.92 -9.50
CA CYS A 26 7.05 -1.78 -10.15
C CYS A 26 5.73 -1.93 -9.38
N ALA A 27 5.60 -1.28 -8.22
CA ALA A 27 4.46 -1.38 -7.32
C ALA A 27 4.12 -2.84 -6.93
N ALA A 28 5.09 -3.75 -6.94
CA ALA A 28 4.92 -5.08 -6.35
C ALA A 28 4.99 -4.98 -4.83
N VAL A 29 4.24 -5.83 -4.14
CA VAL A 29 4.37 -6.03 -2.69
C VAL A 29 5.52 -7.02 -2.47
N PRO A 30 6.67 -6.59 -1.96
CA PRO A 30 7.72 -7.49 -1.54
C PRO A 30 7.42 -8.04 -0.14
N GLU A 31 8.15 -9.06 0.30
CA GLU A 31 8.06 -9.55 1.69
C GLU A 31 8.62 -8.47 2.64
N ASP A 32 8.13 -8.39 3.89
CA ASP A 32 8.42 -7.27 4.82
C ASP A 32 9.93 -7.01 5.04
N ASP A 33 10.76 -8.06 4.90
CA ASP A 33 12.22 -8.01 5.07
C ASP A 33 13.01 -8.21 3.75
N ALA A 34 12.33 -8.17 2.59
CA ALA A 34 13.01 -8.35 1.32
C ALA A 34 13.90 -7.15 0.99
N THR A 35 15.19 -7.42 0.77
CA THR A 35 16.16 -6.41 0.34
C THR A 35 16.12 -6.15 -1.16
N VAL A 36 15.53 -7.06 -1.93
CA VAL A 36 15.41 -6.99 -3.38
C VAL A 36 14.00 -7.38 -3.80
N CYS A 37 13.42 -6.64 -4.73
CA CYS A 37 12.09 -6.95 -5.26
C CYS A 37 12.14 -8.25 -6.08
N TRP A 38 11.34 -9.24 -5.68
CA TRP A 38 11.21 -10.51 -6.38
C TRP A 38 10.68 -10.37 -7.82
N ARG A 39 9.96 -9.28 -8.12
CA ARG A 39 9.31 -9.07 -9.43
C ARG A 39 10.21 -8.35 -10.44
N CYS A 40 10.84 -7.25 -10.04
CA CYS A 40 11.65 -6.43 -10.96
C CYS A 40 13.16 -6.50 -10.69
N GLY A 41 13.59 -7.07 -9.56
CA GLY A 41 15.00 -7.17 -9.18
C GLY A 41 15.61 -5.86 -8.63
N THR A 42 14.81 -4.82 -8.41
CA THR A 42 15.29 -3.56 -7.82
C THR A 42 15.62 -3.74 -6.34
N ASP A 43 16.70 -3.10 -5.88
CA ASP A 43 17.06 -3.00 -4.46
C ASP A 43 15.99 -2.19 -3.69
N LEU A 44 15.44 -2.77 -2.65
CA LEU A 44 14.39 -2.17 -1.83
C LEU A 44 15.02 -1.42 -0.65
N PRO A 45 14.56 -0.19 -0.36
CA PRO A 45 15.05 0.55 0.79
C PRO A 45 14.72 -0.25 2.05
N GLN A 46 15.76 -0.70 2.76
CA GLN A 46 15.64 -1.41 4.03
C GLN A 46 14.69 -0.62 4.94
N ARG A 47 13.56 -1.23 5.28
CA ARG A 47 12.50 -0.59 6.03
C ARG A 47 12.93 -0.46 7.49
N ARG A 48 13.82 0.49 7.77
CA ARG A 48 14.24 0.85 9.13
C ARG A 48 13.06 1.54 9.82
N GLU A 49 12.21 0.73 10.44
CA GLU A 49 11.28 1.13 11.47
C GLU A 49 11.99 2.01 12.52
N ARG A 50 11.51 3.23 12.72
CA ARG A 50 11.92 4.19 13.76
C ARG A 50 10.68 4.71 14.45
#